data_AF-A0A7U3YK46-F1
#
_entry.id   AF-A0A7U3YK46-F1
#
_cell.length_a   1.000
_cell.length_b   1.000
_cell.length_c   1.000
_cell.angle_alpha   90.00
_cell.angle_beta   90.00
_cell.angle_gamma   90.00
#
_symmetry.space_group_name_H-M   'P 1'
#
loop_
_entity.id
_entity.type
_entity.pdbx_description
1 polymer ?
#
loop_
_entity_poly.entity_id
_entity_poly.type
_entity_poly.pdbx_seq_one_letter_code
_entity_poly.pdbx_strand_id
1 'polypeptide(L)'
;MTPNVSVRTYRPRQQAALREDRQVKSRWSVPLSGGVRKYLAIMVIAGLVAGLVITQFFYGQMMDMRVQAEQLRSVNTKIYNENVRLLAFRAQLASKKQIVALAGTKLNLFEPEKGQVRRM
;
A
#
# COMPACT_ATOMS: atom_id res chain seq x y z
N MET A 1 2.32 69.52 -54.88
CA MET A 1 1.78 68.71 -53.78
C MET A 1 0.80 67.69 -54.35
N THR A 2 1.20 66.43 -54.38
CA THR A 2 0.34 65.27 -54.70
C THR A 2 0.83 64.12 -53.83
N PRO A 3 0.09 63.68 -52.80
CA PRO A 3 0.55 62.59 -51.96
C PRO A 3 0.40 61.26 -52.69
N ASN A 4 1.52 60.55 -52.81
CA ASN A 4 1.63 59.19 -53.32
C ASN A 4 1.15 58.23 -52.22
N VAL A 5 -0.09 57.74 -52.34
CA VAL A 5 -0.67 56.78 -51.40
C VAL A 5 -0.80 55.43 -52.10
N SER A 6 0.23 54.58 -51.94
CA SER A 6 0.19 53.19 -52.38
C SER A 6 -0.64 52.36 -51.40
N VAL A 7 -1.92 52.20 -51.70
CA VAL A 7 -2.80 51.30 -50.94
C VAL A 7 -2.36 49.86 -51.19
N ARG A 8 -1.62 49.29 -50.25
CA ARG A 8 -1.21 47.88 -50.26
C ARG A 8 -2.45 47.00 -50.02
N THR A 9 -3.15 46.63 -51.08
CA THR A 9 -4.25 45.66 -51.03
C THR A 9 -3.74 44.34 -50.44
N TYR A 10 -4.27 43.96 -49.29
CA TYR A 10 -4.01 42.68 -48.64
C TYR A 10 -4.59 41.55 -49.52
N ARG A 11 -3.72 40.73 -50.13
CA ARG A 11 -4.12 39.46 -50.77
C ARG A 11 -4.13 38.37 -49.69
N PRO A 12 -5.28 37.76 -49.34
CA PRO A 12 -5.26 36.53 -48.56
C PRO A 12 -4.67 35.44 -49.46
N ARG A 13 -3.48 34.95 -49.09
CA ARG A 13 -2.86 33.80 -49.76
C ARG A 13 -3.68 32.58 -49.38
N GLN A 14 -4.54 32.22 -50.32
CA GLN A 14 -5.30 30.99 -50.46
C GLN A 14 -4.73 29.85 -49.60
N GLN A 15 -5.60 29.39 -48.70
CA GLN A 15 -5.57 28.09 -48.07
C GLN A 15 -5.68 27.01 -49.16
N ALA A 16 -4.59 26.72 -49.84
CA ALA A 16 -4.52 25.63 -50.82
C ALA A 16 -3.07 25.31 -51.15
N ALA A 17 -2.40 24.59 -50.25
CA ALA A 17 -1.44 23.56 -50.64
C ALA A 17 -0.99 22.81 -49.39
N LEU A 18 -1.46 21.56 -49.31
CA LEU A 18 -0.93 20.48 -48.50
C LEU A 18 -1.01 20.75 -46.99
N ARG A 19 -1.94 20.14 -46.25
CA ARG A 19 -1.82 18.70 -45.91
C ARG A 19 -0.36 18.25 -45.98
N GLU A 20 0.51 18.91 -45.23
CA GLU A 20 1.62 18.21 -44.63
C GLU A 20 0.97 17.18 -43.71
N ASP A 21 0.65 16.03 -44.28
CA ASP A 21 0.69 14.78 -43.55
C ASP A 21 2.01 14.84 -42.80
N ARG A 22 1.90 15.16 -41.52
CA ARG A 22 2.96 15.11 -40.54
C ARG A 22 3.24 13.63 -40.34
N GLN A 23 3.70 12.96 -41.39
CA GLN A 23 4.53 11.79 -41.31
C GLN A 23 5.76 12.28 -40.56
N VAL A 24 5.67 12.15 -39.24
CA VAL A 24 6.80 12.06 -38.35
C VAL A 24 7.62 10.91 -38.94
N LYS A 25 8.49 11.23 -39.91
CA LYS A 25 9.50 10.31 -40.39
C LYS A 25 10.31 9.99 -39.17
N SER A 26 10.00 8.85 -38.57
CA SER A 26 10.81 8.23 -37.54
C SER A 26 12.24 8.31 -38.04
N ARG A 27 13.08 9.06 -37.33
CA ARG A 27 14.51 9.24 -37.61
C ARG A 27 15.29 7.91 -37.59
N TRP A 28 14.60 6.79 -37.40
CA TRP A 28 15.12 5.44 -37.23
C TRP A 28 14.46 4.44 -38.20
N SER A 29 14.11 4.84 -39.43
CA SER A 29 13.75 3.87 -40.45
C SER A 29 15.00 3.18 -41.01
N VAL A 30 15.62 2.32 -40.20
CA VAL A 30 16.61 1.37 -40.70
C VAL A 30 15.85 0.38 -41.58
N PRO A 31 16.24 0.18 -42.86
CA PRO A 31 15.59 -0.80 -43.72
C PRO A 31 15.92 -2.21 -43.20
N LEU A 32 15.09 -2.70 -42.28
CA LEU A 32 15.18 -4.04 -41.73
C LEU A 32 14.59 -5.02 -42.75
N SER A 33 15.42 -5.95 -43.23
CA SER A 33 14.98 -7.10 -44.01
C SER A 33 13.81 -7.81 -43.31
N GLY A 34 12.83 -8.29 -44.08
CA GLY A 34 11.59 -8.88 -43.55
C GLY A 34 11.82 -10.01 -42.54
N GLY A 35 12.92 -10.76 -42.68
CA GLY A 35 13.34 -11.77 -41.70
C GLY A 35 13.71 -11.17 -40.35
N VAL A 36 14.50 -10.09 -40.33
CA VAL A 36 14.94 -9.42 -39.09
C VAL A 36 13.76 -8.81 -38.35
N ARG A 37 12.77 -8.24 -39.07
CA ARG A 37 11.55 -7.71 -38.46
C ARG A 37 10.75 -8.80 -37.72
N LYS A 38 10.69 -10.02 -38.25
CA LYS A 38 10.01 -11.15 -37.59
C LYS A 38 10.71 -11.53 -36.28
N TYR A 39 12.03 -11.70 -36.30
CA TYR A 39 12.79 -12.03 -35.09
C TYR A 39 12.69 -10.93 -34.03
N LEU A 40 12.73 -9.67 -34.45
CA LEU A 40 12.62 -8.53 -33.54
C LEU A 40 11.22 -8.47 -32.92
N ALA A 41 10.15 -8.74 -33.69
CA ALA A 41 8.80 -8.85 -33.16
C ALA A 41 8.66 -10.00 -32.16
N ILE A 42 9.23 -11.17 -32.45
CA ILE A 42 9.25 -12.32 -31.53
C ILE A 42 9.99 -11.97 -30.24
N MET A 43 11.13 -11.28 -30.33
CA MET A 43 11.91 -10.87 -29.15
C MET A 43 11.12 -9.90 -28.27
N VAL A 44 10.42 -8.93 -28.87
CA VAL A 44 9.57 -7.98 -28.14
C VAL A 44 8.42 -8.71 -27.45
N ILE A 45 7.75 -9.63 -28.16
CA ILE A 45 6.67 -10.44 -27.59
C ILE A 45 7.20 -11.29 -26.42
N ALA A 46 8.33 -11.96 -26.60
CA ALA A 46 8.96 -12.76 -25.55
C ALA A 46 9.33 -11.91 -24.33
N GLY A 47 9.88 -10.71 -24.55
CA GLY A 47 10.20 -9.77 -23.48
C GLY A 47 8.96 -9.29 -22.71
N LEU A 48 7.86 -9.00 -23.43
CA LEU A 48 6.59 -8.62 -22.81
C LEU A 48 5.99 -9.77 -21.98
N VAL A 49 6.01 -11.00 -22.50
CA VAL A 49 5.53 -12.18 -21.78
C VAL A 49 6.38 -12.43 -20.53
N ALA A 50 7.71 -12.37 -20.65
CA ALA A 50 8.59 -12.50 -19.50
C ALA A 50 8.32 -11.43 -18.43
N GLY A 51 8.15 -10.17 -18.83
CA GLY A 51 7.80 -9.08 -17.91
C GLY A 51 6.47 -9.29 -17.19
N LEU A 52 5.45 -9.80 -17.90
CA LEU A 52 4.15 -10.13 -17.30
C LEU A 52 4.26 -11.29 -16.31
N VAL A 53 4.99 -12.35 -16.64
CA VAL A 53 5.21 -13.50 -15.73
C VAL A 53 5.91 -13.06 -14.46
N ILE A 54 6.96 -12.24 -14.58
CA ILE A 54 7.68 -11.68 -13.42
C ILE A 54 6.74 -10.85 -12.55
N THR A 55 5.94 -9.97 -13.16
CA THR A 55 5.01 -9.11 -12.43
C THR A 55 3.94 -9.92 -11.70
N GLN A 56 3.39 -10.96 -12.35
CA GLN A 56 2.42 -11.86 -11.74
C GLN A 56 3.02 -12.67 -10.59
N PHE A 57 4.27 -13.13 -10.74
CA PHE A 57 4.99 -13.82 -9.67
C PHE A 57 5.15 -12.92 -8.44
N PHE A 58 5.57 -11.67 -8.61
CA PHE A 58 5.68 -10.71 -7.51
C PHE A 58 4.32 -10.36 -6.90
N TYR A 59 3.27 -10.25 -7.72
CA TYR A 59 1.92 -9.99 -7.23
C TYR A 59 1.42 -11.12 -6.32
N GLY A 60 1.64 -12.38 -6.72
CA GLY A 60 1.33 -13.55 -5.89
C GLY A 60 2.05 -13.53 -4.54
N GLN A 61 3.37 -13.31 -4.56
CA GLN A 61 4.14 -13.23 -3.31
C GLN A 61 3.69 -12.09 -2.39
N MET A 62 3.32 -10.92 -2.96
CA MET A 62 2.79 -9.81 -2.16
C MET A 62 1.44 -10.16 -1.52
N MET A 63 0.59 -10.92 -2.18
CA MET A 63 -0.68 -11.36 -1.58
C MET A 63 -0.45 -12.36 -0.45
N ASP A 64 0.43 -13.34 -0.63
CA ASP A 64 0.76 -14.30 0.41
C ASP A 64 1.35 -13.62 1.66
N MET A 65 2.23 -12.64 1.47
CA MET A 65 2.78 -11.83 2.56
C MET A 65 1.70 -10.99 3.27
N ARG A 66 0.73 -10.44 2.53
CA ARG A 66 -0.40 -9.70 3.14
C ARG A 66 -1.27 -10.62 3.98
N VAL A 67 -1.59 -11.81 3.49
CA VAL A 67 -2.38 -12.80 4.24
C VAL A 67 -1.68 -13.19 5.53
N GLN A 68 -0.36 -13.44 5.47
CA GLN A 68 0.43 -13.73 6.67
C GLN A 68 0.44 -12.53 7.63
N ALA A 69 0.63 -11.31 7.14
CA ALA A 69 0.61 -10.11 7.98
C ALA A 69 -0.75 -9.89 8.67
N GLU A 70 -1.86 -10.14 7.97
CA GLU A 70 -3.21 -10.10 8.55
C GLU A 70 -3.40 -11.19 9.61
N GLN A 71 -2.92 -12.41 9.36
CA GLN A 71 -2.95 -13.49 10.34
C GLN A 71 -2.15 -13.11 11.60
N LEU A 72 -0.91 -12.61 11.44
CA LEU A 72 -0.09 -12.14 12.57
C LEU A 72 -0.79 -11.02 13.35
N ARG A 73 -1.41 -10.06 12.66
CA ARG A 73 -2.17 -8.98 13.29
C ARG A 73 -3.35 -9.54 14.09
N SER A 74 -4.07 -10.51 13.54
CA SER A 74 -5.19 -11.16 14.23
C SER A 74 -4.73 -11.87 15.50
N VAL A 75 -3.62 -12.62 15.45
CA VAL A 75 -3.07 -13.32 16.62
C VAL A 75 -2.61 -12.32 17.67
N ASN A 76 -1.93 -11.24 17.26
CA ASN A 76 -1.45 -10.21 18.18
C ASN A 76 -2.62 -9.52 18.91
N THR A 77 -3.72 -9.22 18.21
CA THR A 77 -4.92 -8.67 18.87
C THR A 77 -5.54 -9.61 19.88
N LYS A 78 -5.54 -10.94 19.63
CA LYS A 78 -6.02 -11.93 20.59
C LYS A 78 -5.14 -11.97 21.85
N ILE A 79 -3.81 -12.00 21.67
CA ILE A 79 -2.85 -11.99 22.78
C ILE A 79 -3.01 -10.71 23.62
N TYR A 80 -3.17 -9.56 22.97
CA TYR A 80 -3.39 -8.29 23.67
C TYR A 80 -4.66 -8.35 24.55
N ASN A 81 -5.77 -8.82 23.98
CA ASN A 81 -7.03 -8.95 24.72
C ASN A 81 -6.93 -9.94 25.89
N GLU A 82 -6.23 -11.06 25.71
CA GLU A 82 -5.97 -12.02 26.79
C GLU A 82 -5.12 -11.41 27.90
N ASN A 83 -4.06 -10.66 27.56
CA ASN A 83 -3.23 -9.97 28.55
C ASN A 83 -4.05 -8.95 29.36
N VAL A 84 -4.92 -8.17 28.71
CA VAL A 84 -5.84 -7.26 29.42
C VAL A 84 -6.77 -8.03 30.35
N ARG A 85 -7.33 -9.15 29.89
CA ARG A 85 -8.20 -10.01 30.71
C ARG A 85 -7.46 -10.60 31.91
N LEU A 86 -6.24 -11.09 31.72
CA LEU A 86 -5.40 -11.63 32.79
C LEU A 86 -5.01 -10.55 33.79
N LEU A 87 -4.71 -9.34 33.34
CA LEU A 87 -4.40 -8.21 34.21
C LEU A 87 -5.62 -7.81 35.05
N ALA A 88 -6.81 -7.74 34.43
CA ALA A 88 -8.06 -7.50 35.14
C ALA A 88 -8.35 -8.60 36.18
N PHE A 89 -8.15 -9.86 35.82
CA PHE A 89 -8.33 -10.99 36.73
C PHE A 89 -7.34 -10.94 37.90
N ARG A 90 -6.08 -10.62 37.63
CA ARG A 90 -5.06 -10.42 38.66
C ARG A 90 -5.42 -9.27 39.60
N ALA A 91 -5.93 -8.16 39.08
CA ALA A 91 -6.39 -7.04 39.90
C ALA A 91 -7.59 -7.44 40.78
N GLN A 92 -8.51 -8.25 40.25
CA GLN A 92 -9.65 -8.77 41.01
C GLN A 92 -9.19 -9.73 42.13
N LEU A 93 -8.28 -10.67 41.82
CA LEU A 93 -7.70 -11.58 42.80
C LEU A 93 -6.89 -10.87 43.89
N ALA A 94 -6.13 -9.84 43.49
CA ALA A 94 -5.36 -9.01 44.41
C ALA A 94 -6.23 -7.99 45.17
N SER A 95 -7.52 -7.90 44.87
CA SER A 95 -8.40 -6.96 45.56
C SER A 95 -8.53 -7.35 47.03
N LYS A 96 -8.49 -6.34 47.91
CA LYS A 96 -8.58 -6.54 49.37
C LYS A 96 -9.80 -7.36 49.76
N LYS A 97 -10.94 -7.16 49.09
CA LYS A 97 -12.18 -7.91 49.34
C LYS A 97 -12.01 -9.40 49.04
N GLN A 98 -11.38 -9.75 47.92
CA GLN A 98 -11.15 -11.14 47.54
C GLN A 98 -10.16 -11.81 48.49
N ILE A 99 -9.09 -11.09 48.87
CA ILE A 99 -8.07 -11.58 49.82
C ILE A 99 -8.72 -11.84 51.19
N VAL A 100 -9.51 -10.90 51.72
CA VAL A 100 -10.21 -11.06 53.00
C VAL A 100 -11.23 -12.18 52.94
N ALA A 101 -12.01 -12.29 51.87
CA ALA A 101 -12.97 -13.39 51.69
C ALA A 101 -12.29 -14.77 51.61
N LEU A 102 -11.17 -14.87 50.89
CA LEU A 102 -10.39 -16.10 50.79
C LEU A 102 -9.75 -16.45 52.14
N ALA A 103 -9.18 -15.47 52.84
CA ALA A 103 -8.56 -15.66 54.16
C ALA A 103 -9.60 -16.09 55.21
N GLY A 104 -10.80 -15.51 55.19
CA GLY A 104 -11.90 -15.91 56.06
C GLY A 104 -12.40 -17.33 55.77
N THR A 105 -12.54 -17.71 54.51
CA THR A 105 -13.10 -19.03 54.12
C THR A 105 -12.09 -20.17 54.21
N LYS A 106 -10.81 -19.94 53.89
CA LYS A 106 -9.78 -21.00 53.86
C LYS A 106 -8.95 -21.08 55.13
N LEU A 107 -8.75 -19.94 55.80
CA LEU A 107 -7.84 -19.84 56.95
C LEU A 107 -8.55 -19.41 58.23
N ASN A 108 -9.86 -19.14 58.20
CA ASN A 108 -10.63 -18.55 59.30
C ASN A 108 -10.00 -17.26 59.86
N LEU A 109 -9.33 -16.49 59.00
CA LEU A 109 -8.69 -15.23 59.34
C LEU A 109 -9.63 -14.07 59.03
N PHE A 110 -9.76 -13.14 59.99
CA PHE A 110 -10.60 -11.95 59.88
C PHE A 110 -9.75 -10.68 59.87
N GLU A 111 -10.26 -9.62 59.24
CA GLU A 111 -9.57 -8.34 59.23
C GLU A 111 -9.58 -7.74 60.66
N PRO A 112 -8.42 -7.39 61.25
CA PRO A 112 -8.36 -6.87 62.60
C PRO A 112 -8.95 -5.46 62.68
N GLU A 113 -9.63 -5.16 63.79
CA GLU A 113 -10.21 -3.85 64.04
C GLU A 113 -9.13 -2.79 64.34
N LYS A 114 -9.48 -1.52 64.16
CA LYS A 114 -8.55 -0.40 64.42
C LYS A 114 -8.07 -0.45 65.87
N GLY A 115 -6.77 -0.69 66.06
CA GLY A 115 -6.12 -0.76 67.37
C GLY A 115 -5.77 -2.18 67.85
N GLN A 116 -6.19 -3.24 67.16
CA GLN A 116 -5.81 -4.62 67.51
C GLN A 116 -4.37 -4.99 67.15
N VAL A 117 -3.76 -4.30 66.19
CA VAL A 117 -2.38 -4.58 65.75
C VAL A 117 -1.47 -3.43 66.14
N ARG A 118 -0.64 -3.66 67.15
CA ARG A 118 0.42 -2.73 67.56
C ARG A 118 1.66 -3.04 66.71
N ARG A 119 2.03 -2.13 65.80
CA ARG A 119 3.26 -2.28 65.00
C ARG A 119 4.47 -2.13 65.93
N MET A 120 5.41 -3.07 65.85
CA MET A 120 6.75 -2.95 66.46
C MET A 120 7.59 -1.93 65.67
#